data_AF-A0A7Y5KRK7-F1
#
_entry.id   AF-A0A7Y5KRK7-F1
#
_cell.length_a   1.000
_cell.length_b   1.000
_cell.length_c   1.000
_cell.angle_alpha   90.00
_cell.angle_beta   90.00
_cell.angle_gamma   90.00
#
_symmetry.space_group_name_H-M   'P 1'
#
loop_
_entity.id
_entity.type
_entity.pdbx_description
1 polymer ?
#
loop_
_entity_poly.entity_id
_entity_poly.type
_entity_poly.pdbx_seq_one_letter_code
_entity_poly.pdbx_strand_id
1 'polypeptide(L)'
;MPNHFGFAAIATINAATIQNLLRVLRRGPAIPVSLAGELQIISLGVRYEFFVGDPTVELRSGRDFALISLPLTGAIRETVNGETVEGTVQVNLRIAVAVRVDLSATGLSLNLDTANLNVIEVSATQNSGPPLRLPGLLSGAGRGIIQAELRSRLGNVIPPLAPDVFGPVLTAVSVIGLRIRVPREGEPAAMRVIMLDDALAIGLDLEGTASATPFRTIGDAAAVVDTTGGMSMSAAVHPQVLWAALTVTEGIIETQAWLNAGVRVDALRFELEPTSIHLTGNAQQGDLGGGFSLRIRPNVSGGRIGFELYDLQITALPWWVYVVSAIATAIFPAVVPPTVVSVVDSIEWNLQVQLQRTLSSVTAPGSVTFTLPDVPYPRVTFRTNRMLASSEGLFATSMITAGWAAASWIDGPGSVSVESLGPVRYQLRFAERLILPRDTSVRVRWTLLESRSGATLAVQDRGGLEPGATELPFDVSNPAWRTFTSYRIQCRVYRPVLSQTEELFQEEKTLTVSDRLDRGRPFVRWRHSVYVPNVRVSYDQGRRVDQILGYDSVVRQSKIHRTAYPGRCRFATQYSSHVRFDGTPDRPMLEYLDTLPFPVEELPQNRRQVCDYCFFGGPDKNVPRI
;
A
#
# COMPACT_ATOMS: atom_id res chain seq x y z
N MET A 1 18.35 -25.54 -2.65
CA MET A 1 17.24 -25.50 -3.64
C MET A 1 17.57 -26.53 -4.71
N PRO A 2 16.75 -26.84 -5.74
CA PRO A 2 17.26 -27.66 -6.85
C PRO A 2 18.49 -26.98 -7.45
N ASN A 3 19.56 -27.76 -7.65
CA ASN A 3 20.87 -27.24 -8.05
C ASN A 3 20.86 -26.58 -9.45
N HIS A 4 19.80 -26.79 -10.25
CA HIS A 4 19.64 -26.25 -11.59
C HIS A 4 18.17 -25.92 -11.85
N PHE A 5 17.88 -24.68 -12.26
CA PHE A 5 16.54 -24.25 -12.66
C PHE A 5 16.26 -24.46 -14.16
N GLY A 6 17.04 -25.33 -14.81
CA GLY A 6 16.98 -25.60 -16.24
C GLY A 6 17.57 -24.52 -17.14
N PHE A 7 17.43 -23.23 -16.81
CA PHE A 7 17.81 -22.09 -17.66
C PHE A 7 18.90 -21.20 -17.03
N ALA A 8 19.51 -20.32 -17.83
CA ALA A 8 20.45 -19.30 -17.34
C ALA A 8 19.79 -18.33 -16.35
N ALA A 9 18.58 -17.91 -16.68
CA ALA A 9 17.74 -17.16 -15.78
C ALA A 9 16.31 -17.67 -15.90
N ILE A 10 15.57 -17.63 -14.81
CA ILE A 10 14.16 -17.98 -14.78
C ILE A 10 13.41 -16.88 -14.03
N ALA A 11 12.25 -16.50 -14.55
CA ALA A 11 11.28 -15.70 -13.84
C ALA A 11 9.99 -16.51 -13.67
N THR A 12 9.50 -16.63 -12.44
CA THR A 12 8.22 -17.28 -12.16
C THR A 12 7.20 -16.28 -11.65
N ILE A 13 5.95 -16.45 -12.07
CA ILE A 13 4.82 -15.60 -11.71
C ILE A 13 3.70 -16.49 -11.22
N ASN A 14 3.20 -16.22 -10.02
CA ASN A 14 2.06 -16.95 -9.50
C ASN A 14 0.78 -16.62 -10.28
N ALA A 15 -0.11 -17.61 -10.47
CA ALA A 15 -1.42 -17.44 -11.09
C ALA A 15 -2.25 -16.34 -10.43
N ALA A 16 -2.19 -16.20 -9.11
CA ALA A 16 -2.86 -15.13 -8.36
C ALA A 16 -2.34 -13.74 -8.76
N THR A 17 -1.07 -13.61 -9.11
CA THR A 17 -0.49 -12.35 -9.61
C THR A 17 -1.06 -12.00 -10.98
N ILE A 18 -1.11 -12.96 -11.91
CA ILE A 18 -1.73 -12.75 -13.23
C ILE A 18 -3.20 -12.39 -13.06
N GLN A 19 -3.91 -13.09 -12.18
CA GLN A 19 -5.29 -12.79 -11.82
C GLN A 19 -5.45 -11.36 -11.31
N ASN A 20 -4.60 -10.91 -10.39
CA ASN A 20 -4.63 -9.54 -9.87
C ASN A 20 -4.38 -8.50 -10.98
N LEU A 21 -3.44 -8.75 -11.89
CA LEU A 21 -3.19 -7.87 -13.04
C LEU A 21 -4.41 -7.81 -13.97
N LEU A 22 -5.06 -8.93 -14.24
CA LEU A 22 -6.31 -8.95 -15.03
C LEU A 22 -7.44 -8.20 -14.32
N ARG A 23 -7.55 -8.29 -12.99
CA ARG A 23 -8.53 -7.50 -12.21
C ARG A 23 -8.25 -6.00 -12.33
N VAL A 24 -6.99 -5.59 -12.30
CA VAL A 24 -6.57 -4.19 -12.50
C VAL A 24 -6.97 -3.72 -13.91
N LEU A 25 -6.63 -4.49 -14.94
CA LEU A 25 -7.02 -4.20 -16.33
C LEU A 25 -8.53 -4.10 -16.50
N ARG A 26 -9.32 -4.93 -15.78
CA ARG A 26 -10.79 -4.91 -15.83
C ARG A 26 -11.38 -3.54 -15.52
N ARG A 27 -10.66 -2.77 -14.71
CA ARG A 27 -11.10 -1.45 -14.27
C ARG A 27 -10.64 -0.35 -15.22
N GLY A 28 -9.73 -0.66 -16.13
CA GLY A 28 -9.40 0.16 -17.29
C GLY A 28 -10.52 0.19 -18.34
N PRO A 29 -10.51 1.16 -19.27
CA PRO A 29 -11.40 1.18 -20.42
C PRO A 29 -11.13 0.00 -21.37
N ALA A 30 -9.94 -0.61 -21.27
CA ALA A 30 -9.50 -1.70 -22.13
C ALA A 30 -10.30 -3.00 -21.99
N ILE A 31 -10.99 -3.21 -20.86
CA ILE A 31 -11.86 -4.37 -20.64
C ILE A 31 -13.29 -3.85 -20.46
N PRO A 32 -14.24 -4.23 -21.32
CA PRO A 32 -15.62 -3.84 -21.13
C PRO A 32 -16.17 -4.53 -19.88
N VAL A 33 -16.70 -3.72 -18.98
CA VAL A 33 -17.30 -4.15 -17.70
C VAL A 33 -18.64 -4.87 -17.94
N SER A 34 -19.22 -4.68 -19.12
CA SER A 34 -20.44 -5.32 -19.57
C SER A 34 -20.33 -5.90 -20.98
N LEU A 35 -20.87 -7.10 -21.17
CA LEU A 35 -21.07 -7.74 -22.45
C LEU A 35 -22.56 -7.69 -22.80
N ALA A 36 -22.92 -6.91 -23.82
CA ALA A 36 -24.27 -6.87 -24.34
C ALA A 36 -24.30 -7.34 -25.80
N GLY A 37 -25.36 -8.04 -26.18
CA GLY A 37 -25.51 -8.56 -27.52
C GLY A 37 -26.87 -9.19 -27.77
N GLU A 38 -27.04 -9.65 -29.00
CA GLU A 38 -28.23 -10.39 -29.44
C GLU A 38 -27.77 -11.63 -30.20
N LEU A 39 -28.37 -12.76 -29.86
CA LEU A 39 -28.07 -14.08 -30.39
C LEU A 39 -29.35 -14.64 -31.02
N GLN A 40 -29.27 -15.05 -32.27
CA GLN A 40 -30.37 -15.76 -32.93
C GLN A 40 -30.02 -17.24 -33.03
N ILE A 41 -30.75 -18.09 -32.31
CA ILE A 41 -30.59 -19.55 -32.32
C ILE A 41 -31.88 -20.17 -32.86
N ILE A 42 -31.92 -20.46 -34.16
CA ILE A 42 -33.11 -20.97 -34.86
C ILE A 42 -34.26 -19.95 -34.72
N SER A 43 -35.29 -20.24 -33.93
CA SER A 43 -36.45 -19.38 -33.68
C SER A 43 -36.39 -18.66 -32.33
N LEU A 44 -35.33 -18.87 -31.54
CA LEU A 44 -35.09 -18.19 -30.27
C LEU A 44 -34.18 -16.98 -30.51
N GLY A 45 -34.72 -15.78 -30.32
CA GLY A 45 -33.91 -14.58 -30.15
C GLY A 45 -33.51 -14.42 -28.69
N VAL A 46 -32.23 -14.19 -28.41
CA VAL A 46 -31.71 -14.00 -27.05
C VAL A 46 -30.97 -12.67 -27.02
N ARG A 47 -31.55 -11.67 -26.35
CA ARG A 47 -30.85 -10.43 -26.04
C ARG A 47 -30.29 -10.54 -24.63
N TYR A 48 -29.01 -10.24 -24.46
CA TYR A 48 -28.36 -10.35 -23.16
C TYR A 48 -27.59 -9.07 -22.82
N GLU A 49 -27.48 -8.82 -21.53
CA GLU A 49 -26.66 -7.76 -20.96
C GLU A 49 -26.01 -8.29 -19.68
N PHE A 50 -24.79 -8.79 -19.81
CA PHE A 50 -24.01 -9.36 -18.73
C PHE A 50 -23.01 -8.36 -18.17
N PHE A 51 -22.89 -8.33 -16.85
CA PHE A 51 -21.72 -7.81 -16.15
C PHE A 51 -20.61 -8.87 -16.13
N VAL A 52 -19.38 -8.46 -16.42
CA VAL A 52 -18.20 -9.34 -16.37
C VAL A 52 -17.59 -9.27 -14.97
N GLY A 53 -17.73 -10.35 -14.21
CA GLY A 53 -17.16 -10.54 -12.88
C GLY A 53 -15.64 -10.78 -12.91
N ASP A 54 -15.04 -11.06 -11.75
CA ASP A 54 -13.58 -11.11 -11.66
C ASP A 54 -13.04 -12.40 -12.27
N PRO A 55 -12.02 -12.33 -13.13
CA PRO A 55 -11.40 -13.52 -13.66
C PRO A 55 -10.77 -14.32 -12.52
N THR A 56 -10.81 -15.64 -12.63
CA THR A 56 -9.89 -16.54 -11.92
C THR A 56 -8.92 -17.14 -12.92
N VAL A 57 -7.64 -17.21 -12.59
CA VAL A 57 -6.62 -17.80 -13.44
C VAL A 57 -6.16 -19.09 -12.81
N GLU A 58 -6.11 -20.13 -13.61
CA GLU A 58 -5.58 -21.43 -13.25
C GLU A 58 -4.49 -21.80 -14.26
N LEU A 59 -3.32 -22.14 -13.74
CA LEU A 59 -2.17 -22.60 -14.49
C LEU A 59 -1.92 -24.06 -14.10
N ARG A 60 -1.68 -24.91 -15.10
CA ARG A 60 -1.42 -26.34 -14.88
C ARG A 60 -0.20 -26.77 -15.66
N SER A 61 0.62 -27.61 -15.03
CA SER A 61 1.77 -28.23 -15.67
C SER A 61 1.36 -29.04 -16.92
N GLY A 62 2.22 -29.02 -17.93
CA GLY A 62 2.03 -29.76 -19.19
C GLY A 62 1.04 -29.12 -20.17
N ARG A 63 0.60 -27.89 -19.92
CA ARG A 63 -0.24 -27.11 -20.85
C ARG A 63 0.52 -25.91 -21.41
N ASP A 64 0.10 -25.44 -22.57
CA ASP A 64 0.59 -24.21 -23.23
C ASP A 64 -0.40 -23.05 -23.14
N PHE A 65 -1.51 -23.23 -22.40
CA PHE A 65 -2.56 -22.24 -22.21
C PHE A 65 -2.93 -22.06 -20.73
N ALA A 66 -3.29 -20.83 -20.38
CA ALA A 66 -3.92 -20.50 -19.11
C ALA A 66 -5.41 -20.80 -19.17
N LEU A 67 -5.96 -21.34 -18.10
CA LEU A 67 -7.40 -21.43 -17.90
C LEU A 67 -7.88 -20.18 -17.19
N ILE A 68 -8.75 -19.40 -17.84
CA ILE A 68 -9.38 -18.25 -17.21
C ILE A 68 -10.86 -18.56 -17.02
N SER A 69 -11.35 -18.44 -15.79
CA SER A 69 -12.79 -18.50 -15.54
C SER A 69 -13.35 -17.10 -15.39
N LEU A 70 -14.36 -16.76 -16.17
CA LEU A 70 -15.04 -15.47 -16.18
C LEU A 70 -16.49 -15.68 -15.74
N PRO A 71 -16.84 -15.32 -14.49
CA PRO A 71 -18.23 -15.29 -14.08
C PRO A 71 -18.91 -14.09 -14.74
N LEU A 72 -20.02 -14.33 -15.42
CA LEU A 72 -20.87 -13.33 -16.03
C LEU A 72 -22.20 -13.32 -15.26
N THR A 73 -22.78 -12.15 -15.02
CA THR A 73 -24.09 -12.06 -14.36
C THR A 73 -24.91 -10.96 -14.99
N GLY A 74 -26.15 -11.22 -15.36
CA GLY A 74 -26.98 -10.18 -15.92
C GLY A 74 -28.31 -10.65 -16.46
N ALA A 75 -29.02 -9.71 -17.09
CA ALA A 75 -30.35 -9.94 -17.61
C ALA A 75 -30.28 -10.59 -19.00
N ILE A 76 -31.21 -11.50 -19.23
CA ILE A 76 -31.50 -12.09 -20.53
C ILE A 76 -32.98 -11.83 -20.84
N ARG A 77 -33.22 -11.49 -22.10
CA ARG A 77 -34.53 -11.45 -22.72
C ARG A 77 -34.57 -12.48 -23.85
N GLU A 78 -35.38 -13.52 -23.69
CA GLU A 78 -35.64 -14.54 -24.69
C GLU A 78 -36.93 -14.24 -25.45
N THR A 79 -36.88 -14.29 -26.78
CA THR A 79 -38.05 -14.14 -27.66
C THR A 79 -38.27 -15.44 -28.42
N VAL A 80 -39.39 -16.11 -28.18
CA VAL A 80 -39.80 -17.34 -28.89
C VAL A 80 -41.17 -17.14 -29.48
N ASN A 81 -41.30 -17.27 -30.81
CA ASN A 81 -42.58 -17.14 -31.51
C ASN A 81 -43.33 -15.83 -31.18
N GLY A 82 -42.60 -14.74 -30.90
CA GLY A 82 -43.16 -13.44 -30.53
C GLY A 82 -43.41 -13.23 -29.03
N GLU A 83 -43.34 -14.28 -28.21
CA GLU A 83 -43.43 -14.16 -26.75
C GLU A 83 -42.06 -13.82 -26.15
N THR A 84 -42.03 -12.84 -25.25
CA THR A 84 -40.80 -12.37 -24.60
C THR A 84 -40.78 -12.79 -23.13
N VAL A 85 -39.70 -13.45 -22.71
CA VAL A 85 -39.45 -13.84 -21.32
C VAL A 85 -38.16 -13.18 -20.83
N GLU A 86 -38.20 -12.59 -19.65
CA GLU A 86 -37.03 -11.96 -19.03
C GLU A 86 -36.63 -12.67 -17.74
N GLY A 87 -35.34 -12.89 -17.57
CA GLY A 87 -34.78 -13.45 -16.35
C GLY A 87 -33.35 -12.99 -16.11
N THR A 88 -32.84 -13.25 -14.90
CA THR A 88 -31.43 -13.01 -14.57
C THR A 88 -30.70 -14.34 -14.53
N VAL A 89 -29.52 -14.41 -15.13
CA VAL A 89 -28.67 -15.60 -15.08
C VAL A 89 -27.27 -15.26 -14.61
N GLN A 90 -26.60 -16.27 -14.07
CA GLN A 90 -25.16 -16.32 -13.89
C GLN A 90 -24.59 -17.31 -14.89
N VAL A 91 -23.66 -16.87 -15.74
CA VAL A 91 -22.95 -17.72 -16.71
C VAL A 91 -21.49 -17.80 -16.29
N ASN A 92 -20.97 -18.99 -16.01
CA ASN A 92 -19.54 -19.17 -15.78
C ASN A 92 -18.90 -19.65 -17.07
N LEU A 93 -18.00 -18.82 -17.63
CA LEU A 93 -17.21 -19.17 -18.80
C LEU A 93 -15.84 -19.66 -18.37
N ARG A 94 -15.37 -20.76 -18.93
CA ARG A 94 -13.99 -21.21 -18.78
C ARG A 94 -13.32 -21.20 -20.14
N ILE A 95 -12.30 -20.39 -20.29
CA ILE A 95 -11.57 -20.17 -21.54
C ILE A 95 -10.13 -20.65 -21.40
N ALA A 96 -9.62 -21.30 -22.44
CA ALA A 96 -8.20 -21.51 -22.65
C ALA A 96 -7.65 -20.36 -23.48
N VAL A 97 -6.61 -19.72 -22.97
CA VAL A 97 -5.91 -18.64 -23.67
C VAL A 97 -4.42 -18.97 -23.69
N ALA A 98 -3.84 -19.05 -24.88
CA ALA A 98 -2.40 -19.26 -25.00
C ALA A 98 -1.66 -18.07 -24.39
N VAL A 99 -0.63 -18.38 -23.60
CA VAL A 99 0.19 -17.36 -22.95
C VAL A 99 1.41 -17.13 -23.81
N ARG A 100 1.53 -15.91 -24.33
CA ARG A 100 2.67 -15.47 -25.13
C ARG A 100 3.51 -14.52 -24.30
N VAL A 101 4.81 -14.70 -24.34
CA VAL A 101 5.74 -13.71 -23.79
C VAL A 101 6.52 -13.16 -24.97
N ASP A 102 6.57 -11.85 -25.11
CA ASP A 102 7.37 -11.18 -26.12
C ASP A 102 8.53 -10.45 -25.45
N LEU A 103 9.75 -10.76 -25.88
CA LEU A 103 10.97 -10.09 -25.47
C LEU A 103 11.27 -8.97 -26.47
N SER A 104 11.37 -7.74 -25.98
CA SER A 104 11.77 -6.57 -26.75
C SER A 104 13.10 -6.01 -26.23
N ALA A 105 13.66 -5.01 -26.93
CA ALA A 105 14.85 -4.31 -26.48
C ALA A 105 14.64 -3.52 -25.17
N THR A 106 13.38 -3.20 -24.84
CA THR A 106 13.02 -2.39 -23.66
C THR A 106 12.44 -3.21 -22.52
N GLY A 107 11.98 -4.43 -22.78
CA GLY A 107 11.18 -5.16 -21.79
C GLY A 107 10.83 -6.59 -22.16
N LEU A 108 10.26 -7.28 -21.18
CA LEU A 108 9.55 -8.55 -21.33
C LEU A 108 8.08 -8.19 -21.15
N SER A 109 7.25 -8.60 -22.12
CA SER A 109 5.81 -8.35 -22.10
C SER A 109 5.06 -9.68 -22.06
N LEU A 110 4.01 -9.74 -21.26
CA LEU A 110 3.16 -10.93 -21.14
C LEU A 110 1.86 -10.66 -21.88
N ASN A 111 1.64 -11.38 -22.97
CA ASN A 111 0.47 -11.23 -23.82
C ASN A 111 -0.39 -12.48 -23.70
N LEU A 112 -1.70 -12.26 -23.60
CA LEU A 112 -2.67 -13.34 -23.74
C LEU A 112 -3.09 -13.36 -25.20
N ASP A 113 -2.88 -14.48 -25.89
CA ASP A 113 -3.22 -14.61 -27.30
C ASP A 113 -4.73 -14.80 -27.45
N THR A 114 -5.42 -13.67 -27.55
CA THR A 114 -6.87 -13.63 -27.70
C THR A 114 -7.35 -14.09 -29.06
N ALA A 115 -6.49 -14.06 -30.09
CA ALA A 115 -6.84 -14.59 -31.41
C ALA A 115 -7.08 -16.10 -31.35
N ASN A 116 -6.34 -16.80 -30.49
CA ASN A 116 -6.44 -18.24 -30.28
C ASN A 116 -7.25 -18.63 -29.02
N LEU A 117 -8.06 -17.72 -28.47
CA LEU A 117 -8.92 -18.02 -27.33
C LEU A 117 -9.91 -19.14 -27.66
N ASN A 118 -9.94 -20.17 -26.83
CA ASN A 118 -10.86 -21.30 -26.96
C ASN A 118 -11.79 -21.39 -25.74
N VAL A 119 -13.10 -21.37 -25.97
CA VAL A 119 -14.08 -21.54 -24.88
C VAL A 119 -14.22 -23.03 -24.57
N ILE A 120 -13.69 -23.47 -23.42
CA ILE A 120 -13.69 -24.88 -23.03
C ILE A 120 -15.04 -25.25 -22.42
N GLU A 121 -15.56 -24.41 -21.52
CA GLU A 121 -16.74 -24.72 -20.74
C GLU A 121 -17.63 -23.49 -20.63
N VAL A 122 -18.93 -23.71 -20.74
CA VAL A 122 -19.95 -22.71 -20.45
C VAL A 122 -21.00 -23.37 -19.59
N SER A 123 -21.21 -22.84 -18.39
CA SER A 123 -22.32 -23.23 -17.53
C SER A 123 -23.18 -22.02 -17.24
N ALA A 124 -24.50 -22.19 -17.16
CA ALA A 124 -25.42 -21.13 -16.76
C ALA A 124 -26.38 -21.62 -15.69
N THR A 125 -26.59 -20.78 -14.69
CA THR A 125 -27.58 -20.97 -13.63
C THR A 125 -28.54 -19.80 -13.67
N GLN A 126 -29.85 -20.07 -13.69
CA GLN A 126 -30.84 -19.03 -13.59
C GLN A 126 -30.98 -18.58 -12.13
N ASN A 127 -30.85 -17.28 -11.90
CA ASN A 127 -30.93 -16.70 -10.56
C ASN A 127 -32.36 -16.26 -10.22
N SER A 128 -33.09 -15.71 -11.21
CA SER A 128 -34.46 -15.23 -11.02
C SER A 128 -35.24 -15.15 -12.34
N GLY A 129 -36.58 -15.02 -12.25
CA GLY A 129 -37.49 -14.90 -13.38
C GLY A 129 -38.17 -16.21 -13.80
N PRO A 130 -39.06 -16.18 -14.82
CA PRO A 130 -39.66 -17.38 -15.39
C PRO A 130 -38.59 -18.28 -16.06
N PRO A 131 -38.79 -19.61 -16.12
CA PRO A 131 -37.80 -20.53 -16.68
C PRO A 131 -37.32 -20.12 -18.08
N LEU A 132 -36.01 -19.88 -18.20
CA LEU A 132 -35.35 -19.55 -19.47
C LEU A 132 -34.92 -20.83 -20.20
N ARG A 133 -34.92 -20.81 -21.55
CA ARG A 133 -34.49 -21.93 -22.40
C ARG A 133 -32.98 -21.95 -22.63
N LEU A 134 -32.29 -20.82 -22.45
CA LEU A 134 -30.85 -20.67 -22.67
C LEU A 134 -29.99 -21.67 -21.88
N PRO A 135 -30.23 -21.94 -20.56
CA PRO A 135 -29.42 -22.91 -19.82
C PRO A 135 -29.43 -24.31 -20.46
N GLY A 136 -30.56 -24.74 -21.01
CA GLY A 136 -30.66 -26.01 -21.74
C GLY A 136 -29.89 -25.98 -23.06
N LEU A 137 -29.92 -24.87 -23.79
CA LEU A 137 -29.22 -24.73 -25.08
C LEU A 137 -27.69 -24.70 -24.96
N LEU A 138 -27.17 -24.21 -23.83
CA LEU A 138 -25.75 -24.22 -23.53
C LEU A 138 -25.16 -25.64 -23.39
N SER A 139 -26.00 -26.63 -23.10
CA SER A 139 -25.62 -28.04 -23.00
C SER A 139 -25.70 -28.81 -24.33
N GLY A 140 -26.26 -28.20 -25.40
CA GLY A 140 -26.59 -28.88 -26.66
C GLY A 140 -26.09 -28.16 -27.92
N ALA A 141 -26.87 -28.25 -29.01
CA ALA A 141 -26.49 -27.74 -30.34
C ALA A 141 -26.25 -26.21 -30.40
N GLY A 142 -26.80 -25.44 -29.45
CA GLY A 142 -26.58 -23.99 -29.35
C GLY A 142 -25.19 -23.60 -28.83
N ARG A 143 -24.44 -24.55 -28.25
CA ARG A 143 -23.13 -24.29 -27.63
C ARG A 143 -22.13 -23.69 -28.63
N GLY A 144 -22.05 -24.20 -29.85
CA GLY A 144 -21.10 -23.71 -30.86
C GLY A 144 -21.35 -22.25 -31.27
N ILE A 145 -22.62 -21.86 -31.43
CA ILE A 145 -23.01 -20.49 -31.79
C ILE A 145 -22.69 -19.53 -30.64
N ILE A 146 -23.03 -19.92 -29.41
CA ILE A 146 -22.76 -19.09 -28.23
C ILE A 146 -21.26 -18.98 -27.97
N GLN A 147 -20.48 -20.06 -28.15
CA GLN A 147 -19.03 -20.02 -28.04
C GLN A 147 -18.40 -19.10 -29.11
N ALA A 148 -18.89 -19.14 -30.35
CA ALA A 148 -18.40 -18.28 -31.42
C ALA A 148 -18.69 -16.79 -31.15
N GLU A 149 -19.90 -16.46 -30.71
CA GLU A 149 -20.25 -15.08 -30.35
C GLU A 149 -19.47 -14.60 -29.13
N LEU A 150 -19.39 -15.41 -28.08
CA LEU A 150 -18.60 -15.05 -26.90
C LEU A 150 -17.12 -14.89 -27.25
N ARG A 151 -16.55 -15.75 -28.12
CA ARG A 151 -15.17 -15.59 -28.59
C ARG A 151 -14.97 -14.28 -29.34
N SER A 152 -15.89 -13.91 -30.24
CA SER A 152 -15.79 -12.65 -31.00
C SER A 152 -15.81 -11.43 -30.08
N ARG A 153 -16.60 -11.48 -29.00
CA ARG A 153 -16.69 -10.42 -28.00
C ARG A 153 -15.51 -10.42 -27.04
N LEU A 154 -15.09 -11.59 -26.56
CA LEU A 154 -14.01 -11.77 -25.59
C LEU A 154 -12.63 -11.49 -26.18
N GLY A 155 -12.44 -11.64 -27.49
CA GLY A 155 -11.20 -11.27 -28.17
C GLY A 155 -10.78 -9.83 -27.91
N ASN A 156 -11.76 -8.94 -27.70
CA ASN A 156 -11.58 -7.52 -27.39
C ASN A 156 -11.59 -7.22 -25.87
N VAL A 157 -11.84 -8.21 -25.03
CA VAL A 157 -12.02 -8.05 -23.57
C VAL A 157 -10.72 -8.28 -22.81
N ILE A 158 -9.79 -9.04 -23.36
CA ILE A 158 -8.52 -9.37 -22.70
C ILE A 158 -7.41 -8.59 -23.42
N PRO A 159 -7.04 -7.38 -22.96
CA PRO A 159 -5.94 -6.65 -23.54
C PRO A 159 -4.61 -7.35 -23.25
N PRO A 160 -3.57 -7.10 -24.07
CA PRO A 160 -2.20 -7.49 -23.72
C PRO A 160 -1.83 -6.95 -22.33
N LEU A 161 -1.17 -7.75 -21.49
CA LEU A 161 -0.63 -7.21 -20.24
C LEU A 161 0.57 -6.35 -20.62
N ALA A 162 0.61 -5.13 -20.08
CA ALA A 162 1.51 -4.05 -20.46
C ALA A 162 2.97 -4.46 -20.75
N PRO A 163 3.67 -3.74 -21.66
CA PRO A 163 4.98 -4.16 -22.17
C PRO A 163 6.13 -4.28 -21.17
N ASP A 164 6.01 -3.75 -19.94
CA ASP A 164 7.14 -3.60 -19.01
C ASP A 164 6.88 -4.16 -17.59
N VAL A 165 5.91 -5.07 -17.40
CA VAL A 165 5.65 -5.67 -16.06
C VAL A 165 6.91 -6.37 -15.50
N PHE A 166 7.82 -6.80 -16.36
CA PHE A 166 9.08 -7.47 -16.02
C PHE A 166 10.32 -6.59 -16.13
N GLY A 167 10.16 -5.29 -16.40
CA GLY A 167 11.25 -4.33 -16.45
C GLY A 167 12.22 -4.48 -15.26
N PRO A 168 11.75 -4.68 -14.02
CA PRO A 168 12.64 -4.91 -12.87
C PRO A 168 13.42 -6.24 -12.88
N VAL A 169 12.84 -7.32 -13.44
CA VAL A 169 13.53 -8.62 -13.59
C VAL A 169 14.65 -8.49 -14.61
N LEU A 170 14.38 -7.83 -15.74
CA LEU A 170 15.39 -7.48 -16.72
C LEU A 170 16.39 -6.48 -16.17
N THR A 171 15.96 -5.54 -15.33
CA THR A 171 16.85 -4.60 -14.64
C THR A 171 17.82 -5.35 -13.74
N ALA A 172 17.37 -6.37 -12.99
CA ALA A 172 18.27 -7.19 -12.18
C ALA A 172 19.32 -7.93 -13.05
N VAL A 173 18.95 -8.36 -14.26
CA VAL A 173 19.89 -8.97 -15.23
C VAL A 173 20.80 -7.91 -15.88
N SER A 174 20.32 -6.69 -16.15
CA SER A 174 21.09 -5.62 -16.80
C SER A 174 22.03 -4.89 -15.84
N VAL A 175 21.66 -4.78 -14.56
CA VAL A 175 22.51 -4.30 -13.44
C VAL A 175 23.81 -5.11 -13.35
N ILE A 176 23.75 -6.34 -13.85
CA ILE A 176 24.82 -7.31 -13.86
C ILE A 176 25.67 -7.23 -15.17
N GLY A 177 25.36 -6.31 -16.08
CA GLY A 177 26.13 -6.07 -17.31
C GLY A 177 25.95 -7.12 -18.40
N LEU A 178 25.04 -8.08 -18.21
CA LEU A 178 24.73 -9.12 -19.17
C LEU A 178 23.73 -8.61 -20.20
N ARG A 179 24.04 -8.77 -21.49
CA ARG A 179 23.11 -8.48 -22.58
C ARG A 179 22.33 -9.75 -22.90
N ILE A 180 21.01 -9.67 -22.82
CA ILE A 180 20.14 -10.72 -23.33
C ILE A 180 20.20 -10.65 -24.85
N ARG A 181 20.66 -11.73 -25.50
CA ARG A 181 20.62 -11.84 -26.95
C ARG A 181 19.17 -12.04 -27.39
N VAL A 182 18.63 -11.09 -28.14
CA VAL A 182 17.39 -11.32 -28.89
C VAL A 182 17.73 -12.33 -30.01
N PRO A 183 17.10 -13.51 -30.06
CA PRO A 183 17.42 -14.53 -31.06
C PRO A 183 17.18 -13.96 -32.46
N ARG A 184 18.04 -14.32 -33.43
CA ARG A 184 17.82 -13.96 -34.83
C ARG A 184 16.66 -14.80 -35.38
N GLU A 185 15.98 -14.28 -36.40
CA GLU A 185 14.91 -15.00 -37.09
C GLU A 185 15.42 -16.39 -37.55
N GLY A 186 14.75 -17.47 -37.10
CA GLY A 186 15.13 -18.86 -37.39
C GLY A 186 16.00 -19.58 -36.35
N GLU A 187 16.51 -18.89 -35.33
CA GLU A 187 17.19 -19.53 -34.19
C GLU A 187 16.16 -20.02 -33.15
N PRO A 188 16.42 -21.15 -32.44
CA PRO A 188 15.55 -21.58 -31.34
C PRO A 188 15.42 -20.45 -30.33
N ALA A 189 14.19 -20.17 -29.91
CA ALA A 189 13.91 -19.03 -29.03
C ALA A 189 14.78 -19.11 -27.77
N ALA A 190 15.55 -18.05 -27.52
CA ALA A 190 16.34 -17.86 -26.29
C ALA A 190 15.45 -17.73 -25.03
N MET A 191 14.13 -17.83 -25.20
CA MET A 191 13.13 -17.76 -24.16
C MET A 191 12.15 -18.91 -24.35
N ARG A 192 11.80 -19.56 -23.24
CA ARG A 192 10.74 -20.57 -23.19
C ARG A 192 9.74 -20.21 -22.10
N VAL A 193 8.46 -20.30 -22.45
CA VAL A 193 7.35 -20.14 -21.52
C VAL A 193 6.91 -21.54 -21.12
N ILE A 194 6.87 -21.80 -19.81
CA ILE A 194 6.55 -23.10 -19.23
C ILE A 194 5.45 -22.89 -18.21
N MET A 195 4.35 -23.63 -18.37
CA MET A 195 3.30 -23.65 -17.34
C MET A 195 3.67 -24.65 -16.26
N LEU A 196 3.55 -24.20 -15.01
CA LEU A 196 3.64 -25.01 -13.82
C LEU A 196 2.26 -25.02 -13.15
N ASP A 197 2.10 -25.87 -12.13
CA ASP A 197 0.91 -25.81 -11.30
C ASP A 197 0.92 -24.49 -10.49
N ASP A 198 -0.10 -23.66 -10.72
CA ASP A 198 -0.26 -22.32 -10.13
C ASP A 198 0.84 -21.28 -10.44
N ALA A 199 1.75 -21.55 -11.38
CA ALA A 199 2.77 -20.59 -11.79
C ALA A 199 3.09 -20.61 -13.29
N LEU A 200 3.47 -19.44 -13.82
CA LEU A 200 4.02 -19.27 -15.16
C LEU A 200 5.52 -19.06 -15.03
N ALA A 201 6.32 -19.96 -15.60
CA ALA A 201 7.76 -19.84 -15.66
C ALA A 201 8.22 -19.33 -17.03
N ILE A 202 9.14 -18.39 -17.02
CA ILE A 202 9.79 -17.83 -18.20
C ILE A 202 11.28 -18.14 -18.05
N GLY A 203 11.73 -19.17 -18.74
CA GLY A 203 13.14 -19.54 -18.83
C GLY A 203 13.82 -18.72 -19.91
N LEU A 204 14.98 -18.16 -19.58
CA LEU A 204 15.84 -17.39 -20.48
C LEU A 204 17.19 -18.08 -20.59
N ASP A 205 17.55 -18.43 -21.82
CA ASP A 205 18.89 -18.83 -22.17
C ASP A 205 19.73 -17.59 -22.47
N LEU A 206 20.94 -17.58 -21.92
CA LEU A 206 21.92 -16.53 -22.11
C LEU A 206 23.12 -17.09 -22.88
N GLU A 207 23.62 -16.24 -23.76
CA GLU A 207 24.88 -16.41 -24.46
C GLU A 207 25.67 -15.12 -24.28
N GLY A 208 26.95 -15.23 -23.94
CA GLY A 208 27.80 -14.08 -23.72
C GLY A 208 29.27 -14.47 -23.69
N THR A 209 30.13 -13.46 -23.52
CA THR A 209 31.57 -13.65 -23.33
C THR A 209 31.96 -13.01 -22.01
N ALA A 210 32.36 -13.83 -21.04
CA ALA A 210 33.05 -13.35 -19.84
C ALA A 210 34.54 -13.69 -20.00
N SER A 211 35.42 -12.71 -19.78
CA SER A 211 36.88 -12.90 -19.81
C SER A 211 37.37 -13.79 -20.97
N ALA A 212 37.05 -13.41 -22.21
CA ALA A 212 37.39 -14.11 -23.46
C ALA A 212 36.82 -15.53 -23.65
N THR A 213 36.09 -16.09 -22.68
CA THR A 213 35.44 -17.39 -22.81
C THR A 213 33.96 -17.21 -23.14
N PRO A 214 33.49 -17.61 -24.33
CA PRO A 214 32.07 -17.62 -24.62
C PRO A 214 31.38 -18.65 -23.73
N PHE A 215 30.26 -18.27 -23.12
CA PHE A 215 29.36 -19.18 -22.44
C PHE A 215 28.02 -19.18 -23.14
N ARG A 216 27.39 -20.35 -23.18
CA ARG A 216 26.02 -20.53 -23.63
C ARG A 216 25.32 -21.47 -22.66
N THR A 217 24.14 -21.06 -22.24
CA THR A 217 23.24 -21.91 -21.46
C THR A 217 22.19 -22.51 -22.39
N ILE A 218 21.77 -23.75 -22.09
CA ILE A 218 20.72 -24.45 -22.83
C ILE A 218 19.67 -24.87 -21.80
N GLY A 219 18.48 -24.31 -21.97
CA GLY A 219 17.34 -24.49 -21.09
C GLY A 219 16.84 -25.92 -21.04
N ASP A 220 16.77 -26.53 -19.85
CA ASP A 220 15.99 -27.74 -19.61
C ASP A 220 14.63 -27.39 -19.00
N ALA A 221 13.58 -27.45 -19.84
CA ALA A 221 12.22 -27.20 -19.41
C ALA A 221 11.71 -28.22 -18.36
N ALA A 222 12.23 -29.44 -18.35
CA ALA A 222 11.81 -30.47 -17.40
C ALA A 222 12.38 -30.24 -15.99
N ALA A 223 13.47 -29.48 -15.88
CA ALA A 223 14.11 -29.13 -14.61
C ALA A 223 13.51 -27.87 -13.96
N VAL A 224 12.56 -27.21 -14.61
CA VAL A 224 11.96 -25.98 -14.09
C VAL A 224 11.01 -26.29 -12.94
N VAL A 225 11.22 -25.60 -11.83
CA VAL A 225 10.36 -25.65 -10.65
C VAL A 225 9.75 -24.29 -10.35
N ASP A 226 8.65 -24.28 -9.59
CA ASP A 226 8.11 -23.03 -9.06
C ASP A 226 9.06 -22.47 -8.01
N THR A 227 9.63 -21.31 -8.31
CA THR A 227 10.56 -20.59 -7.43
C THR A 227 9.87 -19.48 -6.62
N THR A 228 8.56 -19.27 -6.79
CA THR A 228 7.84 -18.17 -6.12
C THR A 228 7.85 -18.29 -4.61
N GLY A 229 7.83 -19.51 -4.07
CA GLY A 229 7.79 -19.75 -2.62
C GLY A 229 6.57 -19.11 -1.94
N GLY A 230 5.45 -18.99 -2.66
CA GLY A 230 4.23 -18.31 -2.20
C GLY A 230 4.22 -16.79 -2.41
N MET A 231 5.26 -16.21 -3.00
CA MET A 231 5.31 -14.79 -3.36
C MET A 231 4.65 -14.53 -4.72
N SER A 232 4.43 -13.25 -5.06
CA SER A 232 3.80 -12.88 -6.34
C SER A 232 4.66 -13.27 -7.54
N MET A 233 5.97 -13.03 -7.44
CA MET A 233 6.95 -13.34 -8.46
C MET A 233 8.28 -13.73 -7.81
N SER A 234 9.08 -14.50 -8.55
CA SER A 234 10.49 -14.63 -8.25
C SER A 234 11.33 -14.68 -9.51
N ALA A 235 12.62 -14.40 -9.36
CA ALA A 235 13.61 -14.57 -10.40
C ALA A 235 14.80 -15.31 -9.82
N ALA A 236 15.36 -16.25 -10.59
CA ALA A 236 16.61 -16.91 -10.26
C ALA A 236 17.57 -16.82 -11.44
N VAL A 237 18.86 -16.65 -11.15
CA VAL A 237 19.94 -16.61 -12.12
C VAL A 237 20.93 -17.71 -11.77
N HIS A 238 21.28 -18.52 -12.76
CA HIS A 238 22.19 -19.65 -12.63
C HIS A 238 23.59 -19.21 -12.15
N PRO A 239 24.29 -20.00 -11.32
CA PRO A 239 25.62 -19.66 -10.81
C PRO A 239 26.61 -19.27 -11.89
N GLN A 240 26.64 -19.99 -13.02
CA GLN A 240 27.57 -19.69 -14.13
C GLN A 240 27.35 -18.29 -14.71
N VAL A 241 26.10 -17.85 -14.77
CA VAL A 241 25.74 -16.51 -15.25
C VAL A 241 26.15 -15.46 -14.23
N LEU A 242 25.90 -15.72 -12.94
CA LEU A 242 26.37 -14.88 -11.84
C LEU A 242 27.90 -14.79 -11.80
N TRP A 243 28.62 -15.87 -12.11
CA TRP A 243 30.08 -15.85 -12.22
C TRP A 243 30.57 -15.00 -13.38
N ALA A 244 30.03 -15.22 -14.58
CA ALA A 244 30.37 -14.44 -15.77
C ALA A 244 30.22 -12.94 -15.53
N ALA A 245 29.13 -12.58 -14.88
CA ALA A 245 28.80 -11.26 -14.38
C ALA A 245 29.81 -10.66 -13.39
N LEU A 246 30.19 -11.42 -12.36
CA LEU A 246 31.16 -11.00 -11.37
C LEU A 246 32.53 -10.77 -12.03
N THR A 247 32.92 -11.60 -12.98
CA THR A 247 34.15 -11.40 -13.76
C THR A 247 34.13 -10.13 -14.62
N VAL A 248 32.98 -9.73 -15.18
CA VAL A 248 32.88 -8.42 -15.86
C VAL A 248 33.03 -7.27 -14.85
N THR A 249 32.42 -7.43 -13.67
CA THR A 249 32.51 -6.44 -12.59
C THR A 249 33.94 -6.31 -12.06
N GLU A 250 34.70 -7.40 -12.04
CA GLU A 250 36.12 -7.46 -11.73
C GLU A 250 36.92 -6.42 -12.52
N GLY A 251 36.84 -6.48 -13.86
CA GLY A 251 37.56 -5.56 -14.73
C GLY A 251 37.14 -4.10 -14.57
N ILE A 252 35.87 -3.85 -14.21
CA ILE A 252 35.39 -2.49 -13.91
C ILE A 252 35.99 -1.99 -12.60
N ILE A 253 36.00 -2.81 -11.54
CA ILE A 253 36.57 -2.46 -10.23
C ILE A 253 38.07 -2.19 -10.37
N GLU A 254 38.81 -3.05 -11.07
CA GLU A 254 40.25 -2.87 -11.33
C GLU A 254 40.52 -1.54 -12.05
N THR A 255 39.70 -1.21 -13.06
CA THR A 255 39.84 0.04 -13.82
C THR A 255 39.47 1.27 -13.00
N GLN A 256 38.40 1.22 -12.20
CA GLN A 256 37.90 2.38 -11.43
C GLN A 256 38.72 2.67 -10.17
N ALA A 257 39.22 1.64 -9.49
CA ALA A 257 40.08 1.81 -8.32
C ALA A 257 41.33 2.64 -8.67
N TRP A 258 41.92 2.34 -9.84
CA TRP A 258 43.10 3.01 -10.34
C TRP A 258 42.87 4.51 -10.60
N LEU A 259 41.71 4.88 -11.14
CA LEU A 259 41.42 6.26 -11.57
C LEU A 259 41.15 7.25 -10.43
N ASN A 260 40.58 6.80 -9.30
CA ASN A 260 39.99 7.72 -8.31
C ASN A 260 40.73 7.82 -6.96
N ALA A 261 41.62 6.89 -6.63
CA ALA A 261 42.24 6.83 -5.29
C ALA A 261 43.76 6.57 -5.28
N GLY A 262 44.38 6.37 -6.46
CA GLY A 262 45.77 5.91 -6.54
C GLY A 262 45.97 4.50 -5.97
N VAL A 263 44.88 3.75 -5.77
CA VAL A 263 44.89 2.36 -5.32
C VAL A 263 44.68 1.47 -6.55
N ARG A 264 45.66 0.63 -6.87
CA ARG A 264 45.56 -0.39 -7.91
C ARG A 264 45.12 -1.70 -7.28
N VAL A 265 44.08 -2.33 -7.81
CA VAL A 265 43.73 -3.72 -7.47
C VAL A 265 44.47 -4.62 -8.46
N ASP A 266 45.39 -5.45 -7.98
CA ASP A 266 46.22 -6.31 -8.84
C ASP A 266 45.61 -7.69 -9.09
N ALA A 267 44.80 -8.13 -8.14
CA ALA A 267 44.08 -9.39 -8.22
C ALA A 267 42.77 -9.23 -7.47
N LEU A 268 41.69 -9.72 -8.05
CA LEU A 268 40.39 -9.80 -7.42
C LEU A 268 39.81 -11.18 -7.68
N ARG A 269 39.22 -11.80 -6.67
CA ARG A 269 38.62 -13.11 -6.77
C ARG A 269 37.32 -13.11 -5.99
N PHE A 270 36.27 -13.52 -6.68
CA PHE A 270 34.98 -13.80 -6.07
C PHE A 270 34.92 -15.28 -5.65
N GLU A 271 34.15 -15.58 -4.62
CA GLU A 271 33.75 -16.92 -4.21
C GLU A 271 32.30 -16.85 -3.73
N LEU A 272 31.44 -17.70 -4.27
CA LEU A 272 30.02 -17.73 -3.88
C LEU A 272 29.87 -18.54 -2.59
N GLU A 273 29.46 -17.88 -1.52
CA GLU A 273 29.20 -18.48 -0.21
C GLU A 273 27.69 -18.70 0.01
N PRO A 274 27.29 -19.50 1.01
CA PRO A 274 25.90 -19.54 1.44
C PRO A 274 25.46 -18.16 1.97
N THR A 275 24.67 -17.43 1.17
CA THR A 275 24.08 -16.09 1.45
C THR A 275 24.94 -14.85 1.17
N SER A 276 26.17 -15.03 0.71
CA SER A 276 27.10 -13.94 0.39
C SER A 276 27.97 -14.26 -0.81
N ILE A 277 28.65 -13.23 -1.29
CA ILE A 277 29.77 -13.36 -2.21
C ILE A 277 30.99 -12.91 -1.40
N HIS A 278 31.93 -13.82 -1.22
CA HIS A 278 33.23 -13.55 -0.62
C HIS A 278 34.13 -12.97 -1.70
N LEU A 279 34.75 -11.83 -1.41
CA LEU A 279 35.64 -11.12 -2.28
C LEU A 279 37.02 -11.11 -1.62
N THR A 280 38.01 -11.64 -2.33
CA THR A 280 39.41 -11.59 -1.91
C THR A 280 40.23 -10.91 -2.99
N GLY A 281 41.32 -10.26 -2.62
CA GLY A 281 42.15 -9.60 -3.61
C GLY A 281 43.44 -9.03 -3.02
N ASN A 282 44.23 -8.44 -3.90
CA ASN A 282 45.42 -7.67 -3.53
C ASN A 282 45.26 -6.25 -4.04
N ALA A 283 45.49 -5.27 -3.18
CA ALA A 283 45.47 -3.86 -3.52
C ALA A 283 46.81 -3.21 -3.19
N GLN A 284 47.24 -2.25 -4.02
CA GLN A 284 48.47 -1.48 -3.89
C GLN A 284 48.20 0.02 -3.95
N GLN A 285 48.87 0.80 -3.11
CA GLN A 285 48.93 2.27 -3.19
C GLN A 285 50.40 2.68 -3.26
N GLY A 286 50.88 3.06 -4.45
CA GLY A 286 52.33 3.19 -4.69
C GLY A 286 53.03 1.83 -4.59
N ASP A 287 54.11 1.74 -3.80
CA ASP A 287 54.87 0.50 -3.58
C ASP A 287 54.34 -0.35 -2.41
N LEU A 288 53.32 0.13 -1.70
CA LEU A 288 52.73 -0.55 -0.56
C LEU A 288 51.49 -1.34 -1.00
N GLY A 289 51.57 -2.66 -0.90
CA GLY A 289 50.47 -3.58 -1.21
C GLY A 289 49.99 -4.36 0.01
N GLY A 290 48.79 -4.92 -0.07
CA GLY A 290 48.26 -5.83 0.93
C GLY A 290 47.11 -6.67 0.38
N GLY A 291 46.91 -7.85 0.95
CA GLY A 291 45.73 -8.66 0.69
C GLY A 291 44.52 -8.10 1.40
N PHE A 292 43.34 -8.26 0.83
CA PHE A 292 42.07 -7.99 1.50
C PHE A 292 41.07 -9.12 1.27
N SER A 293 40.14 -9.24 2.20
CA SER A 293 39.04 -10.19 2.22
C SER A 293 37.81 -9.47 2.73
N LEU A 294 36.68 -9.56 2.03
CA LEU A 294 35.43 -8.96 2.47
C LEU A 294 34.23 -9.74 1.95
N ARG A 295 33.07 -9.56 2.56
CA ARG A 295 31.83 -10.17 2.09
C ARG A 295 30.87 -9.11 1.58
N ILE A 296 30.19 -9.43 0.48
CA ILE A 296 29.05 -8.66 -0.01
C ILE A 296 27.80 -9.52 0.03
N ARG A 297 26.67 -8.93 0.41
CA ARG A 297 25.36 -9.56 0.28
C ARG A 297 24.39 -8.62 -0.42
N PRO A 298 23.46 -9.14 -1.24
CA PRO A 298 22.38 -8.32 -1.76
C PRO A 298 21.55 -7.75 -0.61
N ASN A 299 21.18 -6.48 -0.71
CA ASN A 299 20.36 -5.81 0.28
C ASN A 299 19.24 -5.04 -0.42
N VAL A 300 18.04 -5.15 0.14
CA VAL A 300 16.88 -4.36 -0.25
C VAL A 300 16.57 -3.40 0.90
N SER A 301 17.01 -2.14 0.76
CA SER A 301 16.80 -1.11 1.78
C SER A 301 16.30 0.19 1.16
N GLY A 302 15.38 0.88 1.84
CA GLY A 302 14.85 2.18 1.39
C GLY A 302 14.19 2.16 0.00
N GLY A 303 13.68 1.01 -0.46
CA GLY A 303 13.12 0.86 -1.80
C GLY A 303 14.17 0.85 -2.92
N ARG A 304 15.43 0.55 -2.60
CA ARG A 304 16.53 0.31 -3.55
C ARG A 304 17.06 -1.11 -3.38
N ILE A 305 17.47 -1.72 -4.48
CA ILE A 305 18.27 -2.93 -4.51
C ILE A 305 19.72 -2.50 -4.65
N GLY A 306 20.59 -3.04 -3.80
CA GLY A 306 22.03 -2.86 -3.91
C GLY A 306 22.76 -3.99 -3.21
N PHE A 307 24.03 -3.76 -2.92
CA PHE A 307 24.86 -4.67 -2.14
C PHE A 307 25.32 -3.99 -0.87
N GLU A 308 25.32 -4.74 0.22
CA GLU A 308 25.89 -4.32 1.50
C GLU A 308 27.24 -5.02 1.68
N LEU A 309 28.27 -4.23 1.96
CA LEU A 309 29.60 -4.69 2.35
C LEU A 309 29.61 -4.99 3.84
N TYR A 310 30.20 -6.12 4.22
CA TYR A 310 30.44 -6.46 5.62
C TYR A 310 31.67 -7.35 5.78
N ASP A 311 32.20 -7.43 7.00
CA ASP A 311 33.35 -8.27 7.35
C ASP A 311 34.59 -8.03 6.47
N LEU A 312 34.97 -6.75 6.32
CA LEU A 312 36.21 -6.35 5.68
C LEU A 312 37.40 -6.66 6.59
N GLN A 313 38.35 -7.42 6.05
CA GLN A 313 39.59 -7.83 6.72
C GLN A 313 40.77 -7.55 5.77
N ILE A 314 41.81 -6.89 6.27
CA ILE A 314 43.06 -6.70 5.53
C ILE A 314 44.02 -7.82 5.92
N THR A 315 44.17 -8.80 5.03
CA THR A 315 45.04 -9.95 5.21
C THR A 315 46.44 -9.62 4.70
N ALA A 316 47.29 -9.19 5.64
CA ALA A 316 48.74 -9.02 5.56
C ALA A 316 49.26 -7.85 4.71
N LEU A 317 49.94 -6.92 5.40
CA LEU A 317 51.01 -6.11 4.81
C LEU A 317 52.24 -7.02 4.57
N PRO A 318 53.13 -6.68 3.63
CA PRO A 318 54.39 -7.38 3.44
C PRO A 318 55.13 -7.50 4.77
N TRP A 319 55.72 -8.67 5.05
CA TRP A 319 56.44 -8.94 6.31
C TRP A 319 57.49 -7.86 6.62
N TRP A 320 58.10 -7.28 5.58
CA TRP A 320 59.08 -6.22 5.72
C TRP A 320 58.49 -4.92 6.27
N VAL A 321 57.19 -4.64 6.08
CA VAL A 321 56.51 -3.49 6.70
C VAL A 321 56.40 -3.68 8.21
N TYR A 322 56.14 -4.91 8.68
CA TYR A 322 56.20 -5.23 10.10
C TYR A 322 57.63 -5.17 10.65
N VAL A 323 58.63 -5.56 9.86
CA VAL A 323 60.05 -5.47 10.25
C VAL A 323 60.53 -4.01 10.26
N VAL A 324 60.18 -3.20 9.26
CA VAL A 324 60.49 -1.77 9.21
C VAL A 324 59.71 -1.01 10.28
N SER A 325 58.46 -1.36 10.57
CA SER A 325 57.71 -0.74 11.67
C SER A 325 58.28 -1.15 13.03
N ALA A 326 58.71 -2.40 13.22
CA ALA A 326 59.38 -2.84 14.44
C ALA A 326 60.73 -2.15 14.64
N ILE A 327 61.54 -2.04 13.57
CA ILE A 327 62.82 -1.33 13.58
C ILE A 327 62.59 0.17 13.83
N ALA A 328 61.65 0.79 13.14
CA ALA A 328 61.41 2.22 13.25
C ALA A 328 60.66 2.59 14.55
N THR A 329 59.84 1.70 15.13
CA THR A 329 59.27 1.88 16.49
C THR A 329 60.35 1.74 17.56
N ALA A 330 61.34 0.88 17.34
CA ALA A 330 62.50 0.77 18.24
C ALA A 330 63.42 2.00 18.18
N ILE A 331 63.49 2.69 17.03
CA ILE A 331 64.35 3.87 16.82
C ILE A 331 63.61 5.19 17.09
N PHE A 332 62.33 5.29 16.72
CA PHE A 332 61.47 6.47 16.81
C PHE A 332 60.06 6.11 17.34
N PRO A 333 59.93 5.79 18.64
CA PRO A 333 58.68 5.30 19.23
C PRO A 333 57.48 6.27 19.14
N ALA A 334 57.71 7.55 18.84
CA ALA A 334 56.67 8.57 18.73
C ALA A 334 56.14 8.86 17.30
N VAL A 335 56.79 8.35 16.24
CA VAL A 335 56.51 8.78 14.83
C VAL A 335 55.97 7.66 13.93
N VAL A 336 56.19 6.39 14.29
CA VAL A 336 55.99 5.24 13.40
C VAL A 336 54.65 4.51 13.56
N PRO A 337 54.06 4.35 14.77
CA PRO A 337 52.72 3.79 14.89
C PRO A 337 51.65 4.51 14.05
N PRO A 338 51.62 5.86 13.93
CA PRO A 338 50.56 6.53 13.17
C PRO A 338 50.72 6.44 11.64
N THR A 339 51.89 6.07 11.09
CA THR A 339 52.08 6.03 9.63
C THR A 339 51.69 4.69 9.01
N VAL A 340 51.98 3.55 9.66
CA VAL A 340 51.53 2.23 9.17
C VAL A 340 50.04 2.03 9.43
N VAL A 341 49.55 2.45 10.61
CA VAL A 341 48.11 2.44 10.92
C VAL A 341 47.37 3.39 9.97
N SER A 342 47.87 4.60 9.70
CA SER A 342 47.19 5.49 8.74
C SER A 342 47.19 5.00 7.30
N VAL A 343 48.19 4.22 6.86
CA VAL A 343 48.17 3.61 5.53
C VAL A 343 47.17 2.46 5.45
N VAL A 344 47.11 1.58 6.47
CA VAL A 344 46.11 0.50 6.52
C VAL A 344 44.70 1.10 6.60
N ASP A 345 44.48 2.06 7.50
CA ASP A 345 43.19 2.75 7.65
C ASP A 345 42.83 3.51 6.36
N SER A 346 43.80 4.09 5.66
CA SER A 346 43.59 4.77 4.36
C SER A 346 43.25 3.77 3.26
N ILE A 347 43.92 2.63 3.18
CA ILE A 347 43.59 1.58 2.21
C ILE A 347 42.21 1.00 2.52
N GLU A 348 41.92 0.70 3.78
CA GLU A 348 40.61 0.20 4.24
C GLU A 348 39.50 1.18 3.89
N TRP A 349 39.65 2.44 4.29
CA TRP A 349 38.68 3.50 4.04
C TRP A 349 38.48 3.74 2.53
N ASN A 350 39.56 3.85 1.75
CA ASN A 350 39.45 4.09 0.32
C ASN A 350 38.85 2.87 -0.40
N LEU A 351 39.22 1.65 -0.03
CA LEU A 351 38.66 0.43 -0.60
C LEU A 351 37.17 0.32 -0.26
N GLN A 352 36.79 0.54 1.00
CA GLN A 352 35.40 0.53 1.43
C GLN A 352 34.59 1.62 0.71
N VAL A 353 35.07 2.86 0.65
CA VAL A 353 34.39 3.97 -0.02
C VAL A 353 34.26 3.73 -1.51
N GLN A 354 35.30 3.21 -2.19
CA GLN A 354 35.25 2.96 -3.62
C GLN A 354 34.37 1.76 -3.95
N LEU A 355 34.50 0.64 -3.23
CA LEU A 355 33.62 -0.51 -3.40
C LEU A 355 32.18 -0.12 -3.09
N GLN A 356 31.93 0.69 -2.06
CA GLN A 356 30.59 1.15 -1.76
C GLN A 356 30.07 2.12 -2.84
N ARG A 357 30.92 2.96 -3.45
CA ARG A 357 30.55 3.80 -4.61
C ARG A 357 30.25 2.97 -5.86
N THR A 358 31.06 1.97 -6.17
CA THR A 358 30.85 1.08 -7.31
C THR A 358 29.64 0.17 -7.09
N LEU A 359 29.42 -0.33 -5.88
CA LEU A 359 28.23 -1.12 -5.55
C LEU A 359 26.96 -0.27 -5.43
N SER A 360 27.08 1.00 -5.01
CA SER A 360 25.94 1.93 -4.97
C SER A 360 25.61 2.54 -6.33
N SER A 361 26.56 2.63 -7.26
CA SER A 361 26.27 2.97 -8.66
C SER A 361 25.51 1.84 -9.37
N VAL A 362 25.66 0.61 -8.87
CA VAL A 362 24.90 -0.59 -9.24
C VAL A 362 23.63 -0.69 -8.34
N THR A 363 22.92 0.44 -8.15
CA THR A 363 21.61 0.42 -7.46
C THR A 363 20.46 0.47 -8.45
N ALA A 364 19.52 -0.45 -8.28
CA ALA A 364 18.25 -0.43 -8.99
C ALA A 364 17.11 0.02 -8.06
N PRO A 365 16.01 0.59 -8.59
CA PRO A 365 14.80 0.76 -7.82
C PRO A 365 14.33 -0.61 -7.30
N GLY A 366 14.30 -0.78 -5.99
CA GLY A 366 13.71 -1.95 -5.33
C GLY A 366 12.19 -1.89 -5.26
N SER A 367 11.61 -0.76 -5.63
CA SER A 367 10.20 -0.59 -5.89
C SER A 367 10.00 0.23 -7.15
N VAL A 368 9.17 -0.27 -8.07
CA VAL A 368 8.73 0.46 -9.27
C VAL A 368 7.22 0.55 -9.21
N THR A 369 6.69 1.76 -9.35
CA THR A 369 5.24 1.99 -9.43
C THR A 369 4.90 2.46 -10.83
N PHE A 370 4.00 1.75 -11.49
CA PHE A 370 3.57 2.04 -12.85
C PHE A 370 2.04 2.00 -12.95
N THR A 371 1.50 2.49 -14.06
CA THR A 371 0.10 2.34 -14.43
C THR A 371 0.03 1.41 -15.63
N LEU A 372 -1.05 0.64 -15.75
CA LEU A 372 -1.26 -0.14 -16.96
C LEU A 372 -1.71 0.81 -18.08
N PRO A 373 -1.42 0.50 -19.37
CA PRO A 373 -1.87 1.29 -20.51
C PRO A 373 -3.37 1.59 -20.42
N ASP A 374 -3.72 2.87 -20.60
CA ASP A 374 -5.09 3.39 -20.52
C ASP A 374 -5.78 3.22 -19.16
N VAL A 375 -5.08 2.78 -18.11
CA VAL A 375 -5.62 2.57 -16.75
C VAL A 375 -4.94 3.53 -15.77
N PRO A 376 -5.49 4.75 -15.56
CA PRO A 376 -4.84 5.75 -14.70
C PRO A 376 -4.74 5.31 -13.24
N TYR A 377 -5.66 4.44 -12.79
CA TYR A 377 -5.66 3.82 -11.47
C TYR A 377 -6.25 2.40 -11.53
N PRO A 378 -5.83 1.50 -10.63
CA PRO A 378 -4.86 1.67 -9.55
C PRO A 378 -3.42 1.67 -10.09
N ARG A 379 -2.51 2.28 -9.33
CA ARG A 379 -1.08 2.15 -9.64
C ARG A 379 -0.61 0.77 -9.18
N VAL A 380 0.09 0.05 -10.05
CA VAL A 380 0.69 -1.24 -9.73
C VAL A 380 2.09 -0.98 -9.20
N THR A 381 2.37 -1.44 -8.00
CA THR A 381 3.70 -1.38 -7.39
C THR A 381 4.31 -2.77 -7.43
N PHE A 382 5.40 -2.90 -8.16
CA PHE A 382 6.33 -4.01 -8.06
C PHE A 382 7.35 -3.68 -6.98
N ARG A 383 7.52 -4.55 -5.99
CA ARG A 383 8.52 -4.40 -4.95
C ARG A 383 9.30 -5.68 -4.78
N THR A 384 10.62 -5.60 -4.95
CA THR A 384 11.52 -6.68 -4.55
C THR A 384 11.56 -6.69 -3.03
N ASN A 385 11.24 -7.82 -2.42
CA ASN A 385 11.19 -7.97 -0.96
C ASN A 385 12.46 -8.60 -0.41
N ARG A 386 13.04 -9.53 -1.18
CA ARG A 386 14.20 -10.30 -0.76
C ARG A 386 15.07 -10.59 -1.96
N MET A 387 16.37 -10.53 -1.74
CA MET A 387 17.39 -10.93 -2.71
C MET A 387 18.46 -11.73 -1.96
N LEU A 388 18.94 -12.81 -2.55
CA LEU A 388 19.92 -13.73 -1.98
C LEU A 388 20.92 -14.11 -3.06
N ALA A 389 22.21 -14.01 -2.77
CA ALA A 389 23.26 -14.59 -3.58
C ALA A 389 23.78 -15.84 -2.86
N SER A 390 24.01 -16.92 -3.61
CA SER A 390 24.55 -18.17 -3.07
C SER A 390 25.34 -18.93 -4.13
N SER A 391 25.97 -20.03 -3.74
CA SER A 391 26.57 -21.00 -4.67
C SER A 391 25.55 -21.61 -5.64
N GLU A 392 24.26 -21.59 -5.32
CA GLU A 392 23.15 -22.02 -6.18
C GLU A 392 22.66 -20.91 -7.13
N GLY A 393 23.21 -19.70 -7.01
CA GLY A 393 22.94 -18.58 -7.92
C GLY A 393 22.38 -17.36 -7.19
N LEU A 394 21.79 -16.45 -7.96
CA LEU A 394 21.15 -15.24 -7.45
C LEU A 394 19.64 -15.41 -7.49
N PHE A 395 18.97 -15.19 -6.37
CA PHE A 395 17.54 -15.33 -6.22
C PHE A 395 16.92 -14.02 -5.74
N ALA A 396 15.80 -13.62 -6.34
CA ALA A 396 15.02 -12.46 -5.93
C ALA A 396 13.54 -12.83 -5.85
N THR A 397 12.87 -12.41 -4.79
CA THR A 397 11.41 -12.52 -4.68
C THR A 397 10.79 -11.14 -4.65
N SER A 398 9.67 -11.00 -5.35
CA SER A 398 8.97 -9.73 -5.45
C SER A 398 7.49 -9.89 -5.17
N MET A 399 6.89 -8.84 -4.65
CA MET A 399 5.47 -8.70 -4.44
C MET A 399 4.92 -7.66 -5.41
N ILE A 400 3.78 -7.98 -6.04
CA ILE A 400 3.03 -7.03 -6.83
C ILE A 400 1.78 -6.64 -6.04
N THR A 401 1.61 -5.35 -5.82
CA THR A 401 0.45 -4.79 -5.12
C THR A 401 -0.24 -3.74 -5.98
N ALA A 402 -1.56 -3.80 -6.08
CA ALA A 402 -2.35 -2.76 -6.71
C ALA A 402 -2.75 -1.71 -5.66
N GLY A 403 -2.24 -0.48 -5.81
CA GLY A 403 -2.54 0.66 -4.93
C GLY A 403 -3.84 1.36 -5.34
N TRP A 404 -4.98 0.85 -4.86
CA TRP A 404 -6.31 1.43 -5.07
C TRP A 404 -6.58 2.66 -4.21
N ALA A 405 -5.91 2.75 -3.06
CA ALA A 405 -6.18 3.76 -2.02
C ALA A 405 -5.68 5.16 -2.37
N ALA A 406 -4.72 5.32 -3.29
CA ALA A 406 -4.07 6.61 -3.53
C ALA A 406 -5.03 7.73 -4.03
N ALA A 407 -6.22 7.38 -4.50
CA ALA A 407 -7.25 8.32 -4.95
C ALA A 407 -8.62 8.10 -4.27
N SER A 408 -8.66 7.36 -3.16
CA SER A 408 -9.87 7.17 -2.35
C SER A 408 -9.63 7.70 -0.95
N TRP A 409 -10.61 8.37 -0.36
CA TRP A 409 -10.51 8.91 1.00
C TRP A 409 -11.87 9.09 1.67
N ILE A 410 -11.86 9.20 3.00
CA ILE A 410 -13.03 9.56 3.81
C ILE A 410 -13.14 11.08 3.93
N ASP A 411 -14.16 11.64 3.30
CA ASP A 411 -14.54 13.05 3.45
C ASP A 411 -15.50 13.26 4.63
N GLY A 412 -15.34 14.39 5.33
CA GLY A 412 -16.10 14.71 6.53
C GLY A 412 -15.29 15.54 7.53
N PRO A 413 -15.92 16.13 8.56
CA PRO A 413 -15.27 17.05 9.49
C PRO A 413 -14.19 16.35 10.32
N GLY A 414 -13.10 17.06 10.65
CA GLY A 414 -12.11 16.60 11.63
C GLY A 414 -12.49 16.96 13.07
N SER A 415 -13.31 18.00 13.23
CA SER A 415 -13.82 18.43 14.53
C SER A 415 -15.21 19.04 14.43
N VAL A 416 -15.97 18.93 15.51
CA VAL A 416 -17.26 19.61 15.70
C VAL A 416 -17.32 20.20 17.10
N SER A 417 -17.98 21.35 17.25
CA SER A 417 -18.23 21.91 18.58
C SER A 417 -19.41 21.19 19.24
N VAL A 418 -19.32 20.96 20.55
CA VAL A 418 -20.44 20.46 21.36
C VAL A 418 -21.71 21.34 21.29
N GLU A 419 -21.51 22.62 20.94
CA GLU A 419 -22.58 23.63 20.82
C GLU A 419 -23.30 23.52 19.47
N SER A 420 -22.61 23.01 18.45
CA SER A 420 -23.12 22.79 17.09
C SER A 420 -23.36 21.30 16.82
N LEU A 421 -23.62 20.50 17.85
CA LEU A 421 -23.91 19.08 17.67
C LEU A 421 -25.22 18.92 16.91
N GLY A 422 -25.16 18.06 15.90
CA GLY A 422 -26.26 17.68 15.06
C GLY A 422 -25.84 16.49 14.19
N PRO A 423 -26.59 16.21 13.12
CA PRO A 423 -26.24 15.14 12.20
C PRO A 423 -24.88 15.43 11.54
N VAL A 424 -23.94 14.52 11.73
CA VAL A 424 -22.65 14.49 11.04
C VAL A 424 -22.72 13.45 9.95
N ARG A 425 -22.11 13.75 8.80
CA ARG A 425 -22.02 12.83 7.67
C ARG A 425 -20.55 12.66 7.28
N TYR A 426 -20.14 11.40 7.16
CA TYR A 426 -18.93 11.04 6.44
C TYR A 426 -19.30 10.43 5.09
N GLN A 427 -18.49 10.71 4.09
CA GLN A 427 -18.68 10.22 2.73
C GLN A 427 -17.40 9.57 2.25
N LEU A 428 -17.51 8.37 1.70
CA LEU A 428 -16.42 7.74 0.97
C LEU A 428 -16.33 8.41 -0.39
N ARG A 429 -15.21 9.10 -0.64
CA ARG A 429 -14.78 9.52 -1.97
C ARG A 429 -13.85 8.44 -2.49
N PHE A 430 -14.07 7.98 -3.71
CA PHE A 430 -13.25 6.93 -4.27
C PHE A 430 -12.85 7.25 -5.70
N ALA A 431 -11.70 6.71 -6.09
CA ALA A 431 -11.22 6.77 -7.46
C ALA A 431 -12.31 6.22 -8.39
N GLU A 432 -12.47 6.81 -9.57
CA GLU A 432 -13.37 6.26 -10.58
C GLU A 432 -13.12 4.76 -10.74
N ARG A 433 -14.20 3.96 -10.73
CA ARG A 433 -14.18 2.51 -10.89
C ARG A 433 -13.60 1.69 -9.72
N LEU A 434 -13.43 2.26 -8.52
CA LEU A 434 -13.26 1.45 -7.29
C LEU A 434 -14.50 0.59 -6.99
N ILE A 435 -15.68 1.10 -7.34
CA ILE A 435 -16.91 0.33 -7.39
C ILE A 435 -17.37 0.41 -8.83
N LEU A 436 -17.36 -0.73 -9.52
CA LEU A 436 -17.73 -0.78 -10.93
C LEU A 436 -19.26 -0.66 -11.07
N PRO A 437 -19.77 0.03 -12.10
CA PRO A 437 -21.20 0.04 -12.37
C PRO A 437 -21.71 -1.40 -12.50
N ARG A 438 -22.75 -1.74 -11.73
CA ARG A 438 -23.38 -3.07 -11.64
C ARG A 438 -22.58 -4.18 -10.94
N ASP A 439 -21.44 -3.87 -10.34
CA ASP A 439 -20.76 -4.81 -9.43
C ASP A 439 -21.50 -4.90 -8.09
N THR A 440 -22.35 -5.92 -7.95
CA THR A 440 -23.11 -6.19 -6.72
C THR A 440 -22.30 -6.93 -5.66
N SER A 441 -21.07 -7.37 -5.98
CA SER A 441 -20.23 -8.15 -5.07
C SER A 441 -19.47 -7.26 -4.08
N VAL A 442 -19.17 -6.02 -4.46
CA VAL A 442 -18.42 -5.10 -3.60
C VAL A 442 -19.32 -4.63 -2.45
N ARG A 443 -18.77 -4.58 -1.24
CA ARG A 443 -19.43 -4.11 -0.02
C ARG A 443 -18.68 -2.94 0.58
N VAL A 444 -19.42 -2.02 1.18
CA VAL A 444 -18.89 -0.90 1.94
C VAL A 444 -19.35 -1.04 3.38
N ARG A 445 -18.38 -1.17 4.29
CA ARG A 445 -18.61 -1.26 5.72
C ARG A 445 -18.05 -0.07 6.44
N TRP A 446 -18.94 0.63 7.13
CA TRP A 446 -18.62 1.68 8.07
C TRP A 446 -18.72 1.16 9.49
N THR A 447 -17.76 1.52 10.32
CA THR A 447 -17.76 1.24 11.76
C THR A 447 -17.49 2.53 12.50
N LEU A 448 -18.42 2.93 13.38
CA LEU A 448 -18.28 4.06 14.28
C LEU A 448 -17.91 3.53 15.66
N LEU A 449 -16.76 3.98 16.18
CA LEU A 449 -16.21 3.57 17.46
C LEU A 449 -16.08 4.80 18.37
N GLU A 450 -16.23 4.60 19.67
CA GLU A 450 -15.76 5.56 20.65
C GLU A 450 -14.23 5.46 20.75
N SER A 451 -13.52 6.59 20.62
CA SER A 451 -12.08 6.56 20.41
C SER A 451 -11.29 5.96 21.57
N ARG A 452 -11.69 6.18 22.83
CA ARG A 452 -10.92 5.79 24.02
C ARG A 452 -11.10 4.32 24.39
N SER A 453 -12.34 3.86 24.45
CA SER A 453 -12.74 2.50 24.83
C SER A 453 -12.70 1.53 23.65
N GLY A 454 -12.78 2.03 22.42
CA GLY A 454 -12.96 1.20 21.22
C GLY A 454 -14.35 0.56 21.13
N ALA A 455 -15.31 0.97 21.97
CA ALA A 455 -16.67 0.45 21.92
C ALA A 455 -17.32 0.77 20.58
N THR A 456 -17.92 -0.24 19.95
CA THR A 456 -18.66 -0.07 18.69
C THR A 456 -20.00 0.59 18.97
N LEU A 457 -20.19 1.78 18.41
CA LEU A 457 -21.41 2.57 18.55
C LEU A 457 -22.40 2.29 17.42
N ALA A 458 -21.89 2.11 16.20
CA ALA A 458 -22.70 1.77 15.03
C ALA A 458 -21.89 1.00 13.98
N VAL A 459 -22.57 0.11 13.26
CA VAL A 459 -22.02 -0.60 12.10
C VAL A 459 -23.03 -0.52 10.95
N GLN A 460 -22.56 -0.17 9.77
CA GLN A 460 -23.33 -0.23 8.52
C GLN A 460 -22.53 -1.06 7.52
N ASP A 461 -23.16 -2.06 6.91
CA ASP A 461 -22.53 -2.91 5.90
C ASP A 461 -23.51 -3.10 4.74
N ARG A 462 -23.21 -2.48 3.60
CA ARG A 462 -24.11 -2.39 2.43
C ARG A 462 -23.41 -2.79 1.16
N GLY A 463 -24.17 -3.23 0.16
CA GLY A 463 -23.65 -3.40 -1.20
C GLY A 463 -23.16 -2.06 -1.75
N GLY A 464 -22.02 -2.01 -2.44
CA GLY A 464 -21.35 -0.76 -2.82
C GLY A 464 -22.17 0.14 -3.76
N LEU A 465 -23.16 -0.42 -4.44
CA LEU A 465 -24.11 0.30 -5.31
C LEU A 465 -25.44 0.63 -4.62
N GLU A 466 -25.65 0.17 -3.38
CA GLU A 466 -26.88 0.44 -2.64
C GLU A 466 -26.92 1.92 -2.20
N PRO A 467 -28.11 2.56 -2.21
CA PRO A 467 -28.27 3.90 -1.70
C PRO A 467 -27.73 4.05 -0.27
N GLY A 468 -26.90 5.05 -0.06
CA GLY A 468 -26.27 5.33 1.24
C GLY A 468 -25.10 4.42 1.62
N ALA A 469 -24.68 3.46 0.79
CA ALA A 469 -23.50 2.62 1.08
C ALA A 469 -22.22 3.45 1.27
N THR A 470 -22.07 4.51 0.48
CA THR A 470 -20.90 5.41 0.49
C THR A 470 -21.00 6.51 1.53
N GLU A 471 -22.03 6.50 2.39
CA GLU A 471 -22.25 7.51 3.43
C GLU A 471 -22.45 6.86 4.79
N LEU A 472 -21.92 7.52 5.82
CA LEU A 472 -22.21 7.22 7.22
C LEU A 472 -22.80 8.46 7.89
N PRO A 473 -24.13 8.58 7.95
CA PRO A 473 -24.79 9.57 8.79
C PRO A 473 -24.86 9.08 10.24
N PHE A 474 -24.53 9.93 11.19
CA PHE A 474 -24.80 9.68 12.61
C PHE A 474 -25.03 10.99 13.37
N ASP A 475 -25.79 10.92 14.44
CA ASP A 475 -26.12 12.10 15.24
C ASP A 475 -25.34 12.11 16.56
N VAL A 476 -24.37 13.02 16.63
CA VAL A 476 -23.56 13.25 17.84
C VAL A 476 -24.34 13.96 18.94
N SER A 477 -25.56 14.43 18.66
CA SER A 477 -26.48 14.98 19.67
C SER A 477 -27.16 13.89 20.51
N ASN A 478 -27.07 12.61 20.09
CA ASN A 478 -27.60 11.46 20.84
C ASN A 478 -27.08 11.51 22.29
N PRO A 479 -27.97 11.56 23.32
CA PRO A 479 -27.57 11.67 24.72
C PRO A 479 -26.56 10.61 25.16
N ALA A 480 -26.64 9.39 24.62
CA ALA A 480 -25.74 8.29 24.95
C ALA A 480 -24.32 8.50 24.42
N TRP A 481 -24.15 9.31 23.37
CA TRP A 481 -22.86 9.53 22.69
C TRP A 481 -22.28 10.92 22.95
N ARG A 482 -23.15 11.89 23.27
CA ARG A 482 -22.81 13.29 23.51
C ARG A 482 -21.79 13.51 24.63
N THR A 483 -21.53 12.53 25.48
CA THR A 483 -20.49 12.58 26.51
C THR A 483 -19.09 12.32 25.97
N PHE A 484 -18.96 11.70 24.79
CA PHE A 484 -17.67 11.38 24.20
C PHE A 484 -16.96 12.63 23.68
N THR A 485 -15.62 12.63 23.79
CA THR A 485 -14.75 13.71 23.34
C THR A 485 -14.19 13.45 21.94
N SER A 486 -14.19 12.20 21.49
CA SER A 486 -13.80 11.87 20.12
C SER A 486 -14.42 10.55 19.66
N TYR A 487 -14.54 10.42 18.34
CA TYR A 487 -15.04 9.24 17.66
C TYR A 487 -14.03 8.81 16.60
N ARG A 488 -14.01 7.51 16.32
CA ARG A 488 -13.19 6.91 15.28
C ARG A 488 -14.10 6.30 14.23
N ILE A 489 -13.92 6.73 13.00
CA ILE A 489 -14.72 6.36 11.83
C ILE A 489 -13.83 5.49 10.96
N GLN A 490 -14.18 4.22 10.86
CA GLN A 490 -13.48 3.27 9.98
C GLN A 490 -14.36 2.97 8.77
N CYS A 491 -13.77 3.04 7.58
CA CYS A 491 -14.40 2.62 6.33
C CYS A 491 -13.58 1.51 5.69
N ARG A 492 -14.25 0.42 5.32
CA ARG A 492 -13.69 -0.68 4.55
C ARG A 492 -14.53 -0.89 3.30
N VAL A 493 -13.89 -0.88 2.13
CA VAL A 493 -14.47 -1.36 0.89
C VAL A 493 -13.83 -2.71 0.62
N TYR A 494 -14.65 -3.74 0.57
CA TYR A 494 -14.16 -5.10 0.44
C TYR A 494 -15.06 -5.91 -0.48
N ARG A 495 -14.54 -7.04 -0.96
CA ARG A 495 -15.28 -8.00 -1.75
C ARG A 495 -15.16 -9.38 -1.11
N PRO A 496 -16.27 -10.03 -0.72
CA PRO A 496 -16.25 -11.43 -0.34
C PRO A 496 -15.99 -12.29 -1.60
N VAL A 497 -14.93 -13.09 -1.58
CA VAL A 497 -14.54 -14.01 -2.66
C VAL A 497 -14.43 -15.41 -2.06
N LEU A 498 -15.47 -16.23 -2.24
CA LEU A 498 -15.57 -17.57 -1.65
C LEU A 498 -15.30 -17.52 -0.12
N SER A 499 -14.24 -18.17 0.36
CA SER A 499 -13.82 -18.20 1.77
C SER A 499 -12.87 -17.07 2.17
N GLN A 500 -12.54 -16.16 1.25
CA GLN A 500 -11.61 -15.05 1.46
C GLN A 500 -12.31 -13.70 1.32
N THR A 501 -11.69 -12.65 1.85
CA THR A 501 -12.12 -11.27 1.68
C THR A 501 -11.00 -10.47 1.02
N GLU A 502 -11.30 -9.87 -0.13
CA GLU A 502 -10.41 -8.95 -0.83
C GLU A 502 -10.67 -7.53 -0.30
N GLU A 503 -9.70 -6.94 0.40
CA GLU A 503 -9.77 -5.54 0.81
C GLU A 503 -9.37 -4.64 -0.37
N LEU A 504 -10.31 -3.78 -0.81
CA LEU A 504 -10.09 -2.82 -1.89
C LEU A 504 -9.69 -1.45 -1.35
N PHE A 505 -10.18 -1.08 -0.17
CA PHE A 505 -9.86 0.18 0.50
C PHE A 505 -10.10 0.06 1.99
N GLN A 506 -9.21 0.63 2.80
CA GLN A 506 -9.40 0.77 4.23
C GLN A 506 -8.82 2.11 4.69
N GLU A 507 -9.62 2.91 5.39
CA GLU A 507 -9.16 4.13 6.02
C GLU A 507 -9.85 4.35 7.37
N GLU A 508 -9.17 5.08 8.24
CA GLU A 508 -9.65 5.50 9.54
C GLU A 508 -9.54 7.02 9.67
N LYS A 509 -10.59 7.66 10.20
CA LYS A 509 -10.63 9.10 10.46
C LYS A 509 -11.15 9.36 11.86
N THR A 510 -10.61 10.39 12.51
CA THR A 510 -11.01 10.78 13.86
C THR A 510 -11.84 12.06 13.83
N LEU A 511 -12.99 12.03 14.49
CA LEU A 511 -13.80 13.20 14.79
C LEU A 511 -13.53 13.64 16.22
N THR A 512 -13.03 14.87 16.40
CA THR A 512 -12.89 15.45 17.74
C THR A 512 -14.08 16.33 18.09
N VAL A 513 -14.72 16.10 19.23
CA VAL A 513 -15.74 17.00 19.76
C VAL A 513 -15.06 18.04 20.63
N SER A 514 -14.86 19.22 20.07
CA SER A 514 -14.31 20.34 20.81
C SER A 514 -15.35 20.89 21.78
N ASP A 515 -14.86 21.29 22.94
CA ASP A 515 -15.66 21.88 23.98
C ASP A 515 -14.84 22.95 24.69
N ARG A 516 -15.46 24.10 24.97
CA ARG A 516 -14.83 25.16 25.75
C ARG A 516 -14.86 24.87 27.24
N LEU A 517 -15.77 23.99 27.66
CA LEU A 517 -15.90 23.53 29.03
C LEU A 517 -15.53 22.06 29.12
N ASP A 518 -14.82 21.67 30.16
CA ASP A 518 -14.59 20.26 30.47
C ASP A 518 -15.92 19.60 30.89
N ARG A 519 -16.44 18.70 30.05
CA ARG A 519 -17.66 17.91 30.32
C ARG A 519 -17.43 16.81 31.35
N GLY A 520 -16.18 16.38 31.56
CA GLY A 520 -15.84 15.38 32.56
C GLY A 520 -16.04 15.88 33.99
N ARG A 521 -16.13 17.20 34.19
CA ARG A 521 -16.36 17.85 35.47
C ARG A 521 -17.75 18.47 35.48
N PRO A 522 -18.69 18.10 36.37
CA PRO A 522 -20.09 18.53 36.32
C PRO A 522 -20.31 20.03 36.57
N PHE A 523 -19.36 20.71 37.24
CA PHE A 523 -19.51 22.10 37.63
C PHE A 523 -18.28 22.95 37.29
N VAL A 524 -18.51 24.24 37.06
CA VAL A 524 -17.47 25.24 36.84
C VAL A 524 -17.83 26.56 37.53
N ARG A 525 -16.81 27.28 37.99
CA ARG A 525 -16.89 28.69 38.35
C ARG A 525 -15.63 29.38 37.87
N TRP A 526 -15.57 30.70 37.98
CA TRP A 526 -14.40 31.46 37.55
C TRP A 526 -14.22 32.71 38.41
N ARG A 527 -12.99 33.20 38.45
CA ARG A 527 -12.65 34.49 39.04
C ARG A 527 -12.37 35.49 37.94
N HIS A 528 -12.83 36.73 38.10
CA HIS A 528 -12.60 37.79 37.13
C HIS A 528 -12.51 39.15 37.82
N SER A 529 -11.64 40.00 37.30
CA SER A 529 -11.52 41.38 37.75
C SER A 529 -12.63 42.22 37.11
N VAL A 530 -13.34 42.98 37.94
CA VAL A 530 -14.34 43.95 37.50
C VAL A 530 -13.91 45.32 37.98
N TYR A 531 -13.96 46.30 37.07
CA TYR A 531 -13.71 47.71 37.40
C TYR A 531 -14.99 48.31 37.97
N VAL A 532 -14.97 48.64 39.26
CA VAL A 532 -16.10 49.26 39.96
C VAL A 532 -15.83 50.75 40.08
N PRO A 533 -16.78 51.63 39.70
CA PRO A 533 -16.59 53.06 39.82
C PRO A 533 -16.55 53.46 41.30
N ASN A 534 -15.53 54.23 41.68
CA ASN A 534 -15.48 54.90 42.97
C ASN A 534 -16.36 56.15 42.89
N VAL A 535 -17.55 56.08 43.48
CA VAL A 535 -18.53 57.16 43.42
C VAL A 535 -18.45 57.99 44.70
N ARG A 536 -18.18 59.29 44.55
CA ARG A 536 -18.43 60.27 45.59
C ARG A 536 -19.85 60.79 45.41
N VAL A 537 -20.69 60.53 46.39
CA VAL A 537 -22.05 61.07 46.44
C VAL A 537 -21.99 62.44 47.11
N SER A 538 -22.41 63.48 46.40
CA SER A 538 -22.64 64.81 46.97
C SER A 538 -24.10 65.22 46.77
N TYR A 539 -24.51 66.28 47.46
CA TYR A 539 -25.84 66.86 47.29
C TYR A 539 -25.67 68.31 46.86
N ASP A 540 -26.15 68.63 45.66
CA ASP A 540 -26.20 69.99 45.13
C ASP A 540 -27.66 70.44 45.08
N GLN A 541 -27.99 71.51 45.81
CA GLN A 541 -29.37 72.03 45.94
C GLN A 541 -30.43 70.97 46.31
N GLY A 542 -30.05 70.01 47.18
CA GLY A 542 -30.95 68.92 47.60
C GLY A 542 -31.08 67.77 46.59
N ARG A 543 -30.44 67.85 45.43
CA ARG A 543 -30.37 66.77 44.44
C ARG A 543 -29.09 65.95 44.64
N ARG A 544 -29.25 64.62 44.68
CA ARG A 544 -28.12 63.69 44.72
C ARG A 544 -27.33 63.78 43.41
N VAL A 545 -26.03 64.07 43.52
CA VAL A 545 -25.07 64.09 42.41
C VAL A 545 -24.00 63.04 42.68
N ASP A 546 -23.90 62.06 41.78
CA ASP A 546 -22.94 60.97 41.87
C ASP A 546 -21.73 61.29 40.97
N GLN A 547 -20.58 61.62 41.58
CA GLN A 547 -19.34 61.92 40.86
C GLN A 547 -18.42 60.69 40.83
N ILE A 548 -18.09 60.18 39.64
CA ILE A 548 -17.13 59.07 39.47
C ILE A 548 -15.71 59.61 39.62
N LEU A 549 -15.00 59.20 40.67
CA LEU A 549 -13.63 59.62 41.00
C LEU A 549 -12.55 58.75 40.32
N GLY A 550 -12.91 57.58 39.83
CA GLY A 550 -12.00 56.59 39.26
C GLY A 550 -12.62 55.19 39.26
N TYR A 551 -11.83 54.18 38.92
CA TYR A 551 -12.25 52.78 38.93
C TYR A 551 -11.28 51.94 39.76
N ASP A 552 -11.81 51.17 40.70
CA ASP A 552 -11.05 50.14 41.40
C ASP A 552 -11.26 48.79 40.74
N SER A 553 -10.18 48.04 40.57
CA SER A 553 -10.25 46.65 40.11
C SER A 553 -10.54 45.75 41.30
N VAL A 554 -11.69 45.07 41.29
CA VAL A 554 -12.08 44.10 42.32
C VAL A 554 -12.23 42.72 41.70
N VAL A 555 -11.55 41.72 42.28
CA VAL A 555 -11.70 40.32 41.86
C VAL A 555 -13.02 39.77 42.39
N ARG A 556 -13.89 39.34 41.49
CA ARG A 556 -15.16 38.69 41.81
C ARG A 556 -15.12 37.22 41.41
N GLN A 557 -15.80 36.39 42.18
CA GLN A 557 -16.02 34.97 41.87
C GLN A 557 -17.44 34.79 41.34
N SER A 558 -17.60 34.06 40.24
CA SER A 558 -18.92 33.69 39.75
C SER A 558 -19.59 32.67 40.67
N LYS A 559 -20.92 32.55 40.53
CA LYS A 559 -21.65 31.42 41.10
C LYS A 559 -21.21 30.11 40.39
N ILE A 560 -21.55 28.97 40.95
CA ILE A 560 -21.28 27.66 40.35
C ILE A 560 -22.27 27.40 39.22
N HIS A 561 -21.78 26.94 38.07
CA HIS A 561 -22.54 26.65 36.87
C HIS A 561 -22.36 25.19 36.44
N ARG A 562 -23.41 24.58 35.89
CA ARG A 562 -23.36 23.26 35.24
C ARG A 562 -22.63 23.33 33.89
N THR A 563 -21.81 22.32 33.61
CA THR A 563 -20.99 22.17 32.39
C THR A 563 -21.50 21.08 31.44
N ALA A 564 -22.20 20.06 31.93
CA ALA A 564 -22.63 18.91 31.13
C ALA A 564 -23.99 19.12 30.44
N TYR A 565 -24.26 18.37 29.37
CA TYR A 565 -25.57 18.33 28.70
C TYR A 565 -26.37 17.07 29.08
N PRO A 566 -27.72 17.12 29.08
CA PRO A 566 -28.55 18.32 29.04
C PRO A 566 -28.52 19.06 30.39
N GLY A 567 -28.40 20.39 30.39
CA GLY A 567 -28.36 21.19 31.64
C GLY A 567 -27.25 22.24 31.73
N ARG A 568 -26.33 22.27 30.76
CA ARG A 568 -25.23 23.24 30.68
C ARG A 568 -25.76 24.66 30.80
N CYS A 569 -25.07 25.46 31.62
CA CYS A 569 -25.39 26.87 31.73
C CYS A 569 -24.96 27.66 30.49
N ARG A 570 -25.90 28.39 29.88
CA ARG A 570 -25.60 29.33 28.78
C ARG A 570 -24.59 30.40 29.19
N PHE A 571 -24.66 30.90 30.43
CA PHE A 571 -23.70 31.89 30.93
C PHE A 571 -22.28 31.34 31.06
N ALA A 572 -22.11 30.09 31.49
CA ALA A 572 -20.79 29.45 31.51
C ALA A 572 -20.23 29.28 30.10
N THR A 573 -21.10 28.94 29.14
CA THR A 573 -20.73 28.81 27.72
C THR A 573 -20.26 30.16 27.17
N GLN A 574 -21.07 31.22 27.33
CA GLN A 574 -20.73 32.57 26.88
C GLN A 574 -19.46 33.08 27.55
N TYR A 575 -19.32 32.88 28.87
CA TYR A 575 -18.14 33.32 29.59
C TYR A 575 -16.87 32.62 29.11
N SER A 576 -16.91 31.30 28.94
CA SER A 576 -15.77 30.52 28.45
C SER A 576 -15.27 30.97 27.08
N SER A 577 -16.13 31.56 26.24
CA SER A 577 -15.72 32.11 24.94
C SER A 577 -14.81 33.35 25.05
N HIS A 578 -14.82 34.04 26.19
CA HIS A 578 -13.97 35.20 26.46
C HIS A 578 -12.66 34.83 27.20
N VAL A 579 -12.50 33.57 27.63
CA VAL A 579 -11.30 33.08 28.30
C VAL A 579 -10.27 32.68 27.24
N ARG A 580 -9.29 33.55 27.00
CA ARG A 580 -8.13 33.25 26.15
C ARG A 580 -7.03 32.57 26.98
N PHE A 581 -6.74 31.29 26.71
CA PHE A 581 -5.63 30.54 27.29
C PHE A 581 -4.29 30.96 26.64
N ASP A 582 -3.70 32.07 27.06
CA ASP A 582 -2.36 32.50 26.59
C ASP A 582 -1.31 32.55 27.69
N GLY A 583 -1.57 31.90 28.83
CA GLY A 583 -0.59 31.78 29.92
C GLY A 583 -0.34 33.05 30.73
N THR A 584 -1.10 34.13 30.51
CA THR A 584 -0.99 35.36 31.30
C THR A 584 -1.71 35.25 32.65
N PRO A 585 -1.05 35.57 33.79
CA PRO A 585 -1.58 35.34 35.15
C PRO A 585 -2.76 36.24 35.54
N ASP A 586 -3.04 37.32 34.80
CA ASP A 586 -4.12 38.27 35.11
C ASP A 586 -5.48 37.92 34.46
N ARG A 587 -5.62 36.73 33.88
CA ARG A 587 -6.83 36.30 33.17
C ARG A 587 -7.72 35.35 33.98
N PRO A 588 -9.03 35.34 33.68
CA PRO A 588 -9.99 34.55 34.43
C PRO A 588 -9.71 33.05 34.33
N MET A 589 -9.40 32.43 35.48
CA MET A 589 -9.18 31.00 35.60
C MET A 589 -10.51 30.28 35.76
N LEU A 590 -10.83 29.37 34.85
CA LEU A 590 -11.94 28.42 35.02
C LEU A 590 -11.53 27.41 36.11
N GLU A 591 -12.33 27.33 37.17
CA GLU A 591 -12.18 26.39 38.27
C GLU A 591 -13.29 25.32 38.14
N TYR A 592 -12.88 24.09 37.85
CA TYR A 592 -13.80 22.96 37.71
C TYR A 592 -13.98 22.22 39.03
N LEU A 593 -15.20 21.76 39.32
CA LEU A 593 -15.56 21.04 40.54
C LEU A 593 -16.24 19.71 40.19
N ASP A 594 -15.86 18.63 40.90
CA ASP A 594 -16.50 17.31 40.78
C ASP A 594 -17.83 17.22 41.52
N THR A 595 -17.95 17.95 42.62
CA THR A 595 -19.14 18.00 43.47
C THR A 595 -19.44 19.43 43.85
N LEU A 596 -20.69 19.67 44.27
CA LEU A 596 -21.01 20.93 44.95
C LEU A 596 -20.27 21.00 46.29
N PRO A 597 -19.91 22.18 46.78
CA PRO A 597 -19.29 22.35 48.10
C PRO A 597 -20.27 22.16 49.27
N PHE A 598 -21.46 21.64 48.99
CA PHE A 598 -22.55 21.33 49.93
C PHE A 598 -23.44 20.22 49.33
N PRO A 599 -24.20 19.48 50.15
CA PRO A 599 -25.13 18.44 49.68
C PRO A 599 -26.19 18.99 48.70
N VAL A 600 -26.60 18.19 47.71
CA VAL A 600 -27.54 18.63 46.66
C VAL A 600 -28.90 19.01 47.25
N GLU A 601 -29.29 18.36 48.34
CA GLU A 601 -30.52 18.61 49.11
C GLU A 601 -30.55 20.04 49.69
N GLU A 602 -29.38 20.64 49.91
CA GLU A 602 -29.23 21.99 50.47
C GLU A 602 -29.16 23.10 49.39
N LEU A 603 -29.46 22.77 48.12
CA LEU A 603 -29.50 23.75 47.04
C LEU A 603 -30.35 24.99 47.36
N PRO A 604 -31.57 24.88 47.94
CA PRO A 604 -32.37 26.05 48.30
C PRO A 604 -31.68 26.98 49.31
N GLN A 605 -31.02 26.42 50.33
CA GLN A 605 -30.31 27.18 51.37
C GLN A 605 -29.03 27.82 50.83
N ASN A 606 -28.40 27.18 49.84
CA ASN A 606 -27.14 27.62 49.23
C ASN A 606 -27.31 28.31 47.87
N ARG A 607 -28.52 28.76 47.53
CA ARG A 607 -28.86 29.40 46.25
C ARG A 607 -27.95 30.56 45.84
N ARG A 608 -27.38 31.30 46.81
CA ARG A 608 -26.41 32.37 46.55
C ARG A 608 -25.11 31.88 45.89
N GLN A 609 -24.76 30.60 46.06
CA GLN A 609 -23.53 29.99 45.56
C GLN A 609 -23.66 29.39 44.16
N VAL A 610 -24.88 29.15 43.68
CA VAL A 610 -25.16 28.44 42.41
C VAL A 610 -25.97 29.31 41.45
N CYS A 611 -25.74 29.15 40.15
CA CYS A 611 -26.45 29.93 39.14
C CYS A 611 -27.94 29.56 39.10
N ASP A 612 -28.79 30.56 39.32
CA ASP A 612 -30.25 30.41 39.36
C ASP A 612 -30.81 29.81 38.05
N TYR A 613 -30.19 30.14 36.91
CA TYR A 613 -30.65 29.68 35.60
C TYR A 613 -30.44 28.19 35.35
N CYS A 614 -29.28 27.63 35.72
CA CYS A 614 -29.01 26.21 35.46
C CYS A 614 -29.43 25.28 36.61
N PHE A 615 -29.54 25.77 37.84
CA PHE A 615 -30.01 24.97 38.98
C PHE A 615 -31.50 25.12 39.27
N PHE A 616 -32.17 26.21 38.89
CA PHE A 616 -33.60 26.45 39.20
C PHE A 616 -34.43 26.77 37.95
N GLY A 617 -33.80 27.04 36.80
CA GLY A 617 -34.49 27.47 35.58
C GLY A 617 -34.82 28.96 35.55
N GLY A 618 -34.28 29.76 36.48
CA GLY A 618 -34.45 31.22 36.53
C GLY A 618 -34.50 31.77 37.97
N PRO A 619 -34.33 33.09 38.14
CA PRO A 619 -34.34 33.75 39.45
C PRO A 619 -35.70 33.67 40.16
N ASP A 620 -36.81 33.54 39.43
CA ASP A 620 -38.16 33.51 40.02
C ASP A 620 -38.64 32.09 40.35
N LYS A 621 -37.81 31.06 40.10
CA LYS A 621 -38.12 29.66 40.35
C LYS A 621 -37.46 29.20 41.64
N ASN A 622 -38.18 28.46 42.48
CA ASN A 622 -37.68 28.01 43.79
C ASN A 622 -37.46 26.50 43.89
N VAL A 623 -37.83 25.75 42.84
CA VAL A 623 -37.67 24.29 42.80
C VAL A 623 -36.37 23.95 42.04
N PRO A 624 -35.41 23.26 42.68
CA PRO A 624 -34.20 22.82 42.01
C PRO A 624 -34.50 21.86 40.83
N ARG A 625 -33.74 22.01 39.75
CA ARG A 625 -33.71 21.10 38.60
C ARG A 625 -32.44 20.28 38.70
N ILE A 626 -32.50 19.14 39.39
CA ILE A 626 -31.35 18.26 39.56
C ILE A 626 -31.08 17.53 38.25
#